data_AF-Q649N7-F1
#
_entry.id   AF-Q649N7-F1
#
_cell.length_a   1.000
_cell.length_b   1.000
_cell.length_c   1.000
_cell.angle_alpha   90.00
_cell.angle_beta   90.00
_cell.angle_gamma   90.00
#
_symmetry.space_group_name_H-M   'P 1'
#
loop_
_entity.id
_entity.type
_entity.pdbx_description
1 polymer ?
#
loop_
_entity_poly.entity_id
_entity_poly.type
_entity_poly.pdbx_seq_one_letter_code
_entity_poly.pdbx_strand_id
1 'polypeptide(L)' 'MRILTIIVLIVLALLILLPILSGNASIPEDISAVEIGHFVGGFGRYWVDATKVVFSHL' A
#
# COMPACT_ATOMS: atom_id res chain seq x y z
N MET A 1 -11.96 23.47 0.63
CA MET A 1 -12.53 22.48 1.58
C MET A 1 -13.01 21.22 0.86
N ARG A 2 -14.10 21.23 0.08
CA ARG A 2 -14.64 20.01 -0.56
C ARG A 2 -13.65 19.26 -1.48
N ILE A 3 -12.97 19.97 -2.37
CA ILE A 3 -12.08 19.33 -3.36
C ILE A 3 -10.81 18.75 -2.72
N LEU A 4 -10.27 19.45 -1.71
CA LEU A 4 -9.11 18.98 -0.96
C LEU A 4 -9.44 17.68 -0.22
N THR A 5 -10.62 17.59 0.40
CA THR A 5 -11.07 16.35 1.05
C THR A 5 -11.18 15.19 0.06
N ILE A 6 -11.72 15.43 -1.14
CA ILE A 6 -11.81 14.40 -2.19
C ILE A 6 -10.42 13.91 -2.60
N ILE A 7 -9.48 14.84 -2.84
CA ILE A 7 -8.10 14.49 -3.21
C ILE A 7 -7.45 13.66 -2.12
N VAL A 8 -7.59 14.06 -0.85
CA VAL A 8 -7.03 13.31 0.29
C VAL A 8 -7.63 11.89 0.36
N LEU A 9 -8.94 11.74 0.17
CA LEU A 9 -9.58 10.43 0.17
C LEU A 9 -9.08 9.54 -0.96
N ILE A 10 -8.89 10.10 -2.16
CA ILE A 10 -8.34 9.37 -3.31
C ILE A 10 -6.91 8.93 -3.02
N VAL A 11 -6.07 9.83 -2.48
CA VAL A 11 -4.68 9.50 -2.13
C VAL A 11 -4.63 8.40 -1.08
N LEU A 12 -5.47 8.47 -0.03
CA LEU A 12 -5.54 7.43 0.99
C LEU A 12 -6.02 6.09 0.43
N ALA A 13 -7.03 6.12 -0.45
CA ALA A 13 -7.50 4.91 -1.13
C ALA A 13 -6.39 4.28 -1.98
N LEU A 14 -5.67 5.09 -2.77
CA LEU A 14 -4.54 4.62 -3.57
C LEU A 14 -3.40 4.10 -2.69
N LEU A 15 -3.12 4.74 -1.55
CA LEU A 15 -2.10 4.31 -0.60
C LEU A 15 -2.34 2.86 -0.12
N ILE A 16 -3.61 2.46 0.02
CA ILE A 16 -3.99 1.13 0.48
C ILE A 16 -4.13 0.15 -0.70
N LEU A 17 -4.78 0.59 -1.77
CA LEU A 17 -5.11 -0.28 -2.90
C LEU A 17 -3.89 -0.66 -3.74
N LEU A 18 -2.90 0.22 -3.88
CA LEU A 18 -1.74 -0.04 -4.74
C LEU A 18 -0.92 -1.28 -4.31
N PRO A 19 -0.54 -1.45 -3.04
CA PRO A 19 0.11 -2.67 -2.57
C PRO A 19 -0.71 -3.94 -2.84
N ILE A 20 -2.04 -3.87 -2.68
CA ILE A 20 -2.94 -5.02 -2.89
C ILE A 20 -3.03 -5.37 -4.37
N LEU A 21 -3.30 -4.38 -5.23
CA LEU A 21 -3.43 -4.55 -6.69
C LEU A 21 -2.11 -5.00 -7.34
N SER A 22 -0.96 -4.67 -6.74
CA SER A 22 0.35 -5.12 -7.20
C SER A 22 0.67 -6.59 -6.87
N GLY A 23 -0.11 -7.22 -5.98
CA GLY A 23 0.16 -8.56 -5.47
C GLY A 23 1.23 -8.61 -4.36
N ASN A 24 1.80 -7.48 -3.96
CA ASN A 24 2.78 -7.45 -2.86
C ASN A 24 2.13 -7.61 -1.48
N ALA A 25 0.88 -7.16 -1.29
CA ALA A 25 0.14 -7.26 -0.03
C ALA A 25 -1.19 -7.99 -0.23
N SER A 26 -1.14 -9.33 -0.34
CA SER A 26 -2.34 -10.16 -0.46
C SER A 26 -3.25 -9.98 0.76
N ILE A 27 -4.55 -9.79 0.51
CA ILE A 27 -5.54 -9.70 1.58
C ILE A 27 -5.52 -11.04 2.34
N PRO A 28 -5.34 -11.02 3.67
CA PRO A 28 -5.31 -12.25 4.46
C PRO A 28 -6.69 -12.94 4.44
N GLU A 29 -6.67 -14.27 4.35
CA GLU A 29 -7.86 -15.13 4.36
C GLU A 29 -8.34 -15.39 5.80
N ASP A 30 -7.43 -15.33 6.78
CA ASP A 30 -7.68 -15.46 8.20
C ASP A 30 -6.99 -14.37 9.05
N ILE A 31 -7.27 -14.36 10.36
CA ILE A 31 -6.68 -13.40 11.31
C ILE A 31 -5.46 -14.04 12.00
N SER A 32 -4.80 -15.02 11.37
CA SER A 32 -3.59 -15.60 11.91
C SER A 32 -2.47 -14.55 11.92
N ALA A 33 -1.64 -14.60 12.96
CA ALA A 33 -0.51 -13.67 13.07
C ALA A 33 0.46 -13.78 11.88
N VAL A 34 0.53 -14.96 11.26
CA VAL A 34 1.38 -15.24 10.09
C VAL A 34 0.83 -14.50 8.87
N GLU A 35 -0.46 -14.65 8.56
CA GLU A 35 -1.08 -13.98 7.42
C GLU A 35 -1.08 -12.45 7.58
N ILE A 36 -1.37 -11.95 8.77
CA ILE A 36 -1.26 -10.51 9.07
C ILE A 36 0.17 -10.02 8.89
N GLY A 37 1.16 -10.80 9.35
CA GLY A 37 2.57 -10.50 9.18
C GLY A 37 2.98 -10.43 7.70
N HIS A 38 2.48 -11.36 6.88
CA HIS A 38 2.70 -11.34 5.44
C HIS A 38 2.04 -10.13 4.77
N PHE A 39 0.81 -9.80 5.13
CA PHE A 39 0.11 -8.63 4.61
C PHE A 39 0.85 -7.34 4.94
N VAL A 40 1.19 -7.11 6.21
CA VAL A 40 1.89 -5.89 6.67
C VAL A 40 3.30 -5.80 6.08
N GLY A 41 4.03 -6.91 6.05
CA GLY A 41 5.37 -6.97 5.47
C GLY A 41 5.37 -6.70 3.97
N GLY A 42 4.39 -7.28 3.26
CA GLY A 42 4.14 -7.04 1.84
C GLY A 42 3.77 -5.59 1.54
N PHE A 43 2.90 -5.01 2.36
CA PHE A 43 2.49 -3.62 2.29
C PHE A 43 3.68 -2.67 2.45
N GLY A 44 4.52 -2.89 3.47
CA GLY A 44 5.72 -2.10 3.69
C GLY A 44 6.74 -2.23 2.55
N ARG A 45 6.96 -3.47 2.06
CA ARG A 45 7.88 -3.73 0.96
C ARG A 45 7.50 -2.99 -0.32
N TYR A 46 6.20 -2.98 -0.67
CA TYR A 46 5.72 -2.23 -1.83
C TYR A 46 6.16 -0.76 -1.79
N TRP A 47 5.93 -0.07 -0.67
CA TRP A 47 6.27 1.34 -0.56
C TRP A 47 7.77 1.60 -0.50
N VAL A 48 8.54 0.72 0.14
CA VAL A 48 10.00 0.79 0.12
C VAL A 48 10.53 0.65 -1.31
N ASP A 49 10.01 -0.29 -2.10
CA ASP A 49 10.48 -0.51 -3.46
C ASP A 49 9.99 0.58 -4.42
N ALA A 50 8.75 1.03 -4.28
CA ALA A 50 8.22 2.16 -5.05
C ALA A 50 9.02 3.45 -4.80
N THR A 51 9.35 3.75 -3.54
CA THR A 51 10.16 4.93 -3.21
C THR A 51 11.58 4.81 -3.76
N LYS A 52 12.22 3.64 -3.67
CA LYS A 52 13.53 3.41 -4.31
C LYS A 52 13.50 3.70 -5.81
N VAL A 53 12.47 3.24 -6.52
CA VAL A 53 12.34 3.49 -7.96
C VAL A 53 12.18 4.98 -8.25
N VAL A 54 11.37 5.69 -7.47
CA VAL A 54 11.21 7.14 -7.62
C VAL A 54 12.54 7.87 -7.39
N PHE A 55 13.25 7.53 -6.31
CA PHE A 55 14.53 8.17 -5.99
C PHE A 55 15.69 7.73 -6.90
N SER A 56 15.62 6.57 -7.56
CA SER A 56 16.63 6.16 -8.54
C SER A 56 16.49 6.88 -9.89
N HIS A 57 15.36 7.56 -10.12
CA HIS A 57 15.08 8.31 -11.35
C HIS A 57 15.10 9.83 -11.13
N LEU A 58 15.52 10.30 -9.96
CA LEU A 58 15.74 11.71 -9.60
C LEU A 58 17.24 12.01 -9.58
#